data_AF-A1TYZ5-F1
#
_entry.id   AF-A1TYZ5-F1
#
_cell.length_a   1.000
_cell.length_b   1.000
_cell.length_c   1.000
_cell.angle_alpha   90.00
_cell.angle_beta   90.00
_cell.angle_gamma   90.00
#
_symmetry.space_group_name_H-M   'P 1'
#
loop_
_entity.id
_entity.type
_entity.pdbx_description
1 polymer ?
#
loop_
_entity_poly.entity_id
_entity_poly.type
_entity_poly.pdbx_seq_one_letter_code
_entity_poly.pdbx_strand_id
1 'polypeptide(L)'
;MTNPSKQFLSVESAVRVRQAGLSLVELMIALALSGAIILGIFTVYMDSNQTTRLGDSLARIQESGRIGLELMSRQVRMAGYQGCSDGYSVPLRVVASNPPPSITPAAGEDSVYLYNTGVQGWQVTAATQTTWDAGTDFEDLNTIEGDALPGSDVLMVQRARPLTAIISDGATPPKGMAVRGSDIPIVDPDGLFGAGAEFSSGALLMIANCEFADVFRMTNDPSGASKVIKHGVAANTNDKLSVAYTADSDAALFAFESTVFFVADTGRVDDQGNNIQALYRATNNLPNSATPDFQREELVEGVEAMKVQYGLRTDPDNNTISFVDASGVTASDWKDVVVIRVGLLVSASGNVLQQDDSQSYELPGTVFVAGTPGTGEQAHAADRRLRKAFVTTLDLRNRRCGEFKQLVGTDLWEWEDADNNGGDGDPCN
;
A
#
# COMPACT_ATOMS: atom_id res chain seq x y z
N MET A 1 78.44 29.04 -71.76
CA MET A 1 79.17 28.26 -70.72
C MET A 1 78.13 27.40 -70.03
N THR A 2 78.02 26.13 -70.45
CA THR A 2 78.45 24.91 -69.72
C THR A 2 77.39 24.34 -68.77
N ASN A 3 76.91 23.15 -69.16
CA ASN A 3 76.12 22.12 -68.44
C ASN A 3 76.83 21.63 -67.14
N PRO A 4 76.34 20.65 -66.35
CA PRO A 4 74.99 20.21 -65.89
C PRO A 4 74.90 20.07 -64.35
N SER A 5 73.74 19.72 -63.79
CA SER A 5 73.65 18.59 -62.82
C SER A 5 72.20 18.12 -62.61
N LYS A 6 71.99 16.83 -62.91
CA LYS A 6 70.77 16.02 -62.69
C LYS A 6 70.59 15.72 -61.19
N GLN A 7 69.35 15.63 -60.72
CA GLN A 7 69.01 14.84 -59.54
C GLN A 7 67.80 13.94 -59.81
N PHE A 8 67.96 12.69 -59.38
CA PHE A 8 67.17 11.51 -59.67
C PHE A 8 65.80 11.53 -58.96
N LEU A 9 64.73 11.23 -59.69
CA LEU A 9 63.48 10.73 -59.14
C LEU A 9 63.56 9.20 -59.13
N SER A 10 63.63 8.59 -57.95
CA SER A 10 63.46 7.14 -57.79
C SER A 10 61.98 6.80 -57.97
N VAL A 11 61.65 6.16 -59.08
CA VAL A 11 60.35 5.51 -59.27
C VAL A 11 60.39 4.18 -58.52
N GLU A 12 59.65 4.07 -57.41
CA GLU A 12 59.38 2.78 -56.79
C GLU A 12 58.64 1.90 -57.78
N SER A 13 59.23 0.74 -58.09
CA SER A 13 58.65 -0.26 -58.97
C SER A 13 57.43 -0.90 -58.30
N ALA A 14 56.24 -0.64 -58.82
CA ALA A 14 55.03 -1.35 -58.43
C ALA A 14 55.14 -2.83 -58.85
N VAL A 15 55.36 -3.71 -57.87
CA VAL A 15 55.31 -5.17 -58.05
C VAL A 15 53.88 -5.56 -58.44
N ARG A 16 53.67 -5.95 -59.70
CA ARG A 16 52.40 -6.59 -60.11
C ARG A 16 52.37 -8.01 -59.57
N VAL A 17 51.69 -8.21 -58.46
CA VAL A 17 51.32 -9.54 -57.97
C VAL A 17 50.31 -10.13 -58.96
N ARG A 18 50.66 -11.25 -59.61
CA ARG A 18 49.69 -12.01 -60.41
C ARG A 18 48.66 -12.63 -59.45
N GLN A 19 47.37 -12.35 -59.64
CA GLN A 19 46.30 -13.09 -58.98
C GLN A 19 46.37 -14.55 -59.45
N ALA A 20 46.77 -15.45 -58.55
CA ALA A 20 46.49 -16.87 -58.70
C ALA A 20 44.97 -17.04 -58.51
N GLY A 21 44.27 -17.52 -59.54
CA GLY A 21 42.83 -17.77 -59.43
C GLY A 21 42.54 -18.81 -58.34
N LEU A 22 41.49 -18.57 -57.55
CA LEU A 22 41.03 -19.47 -56.50
C LEU A 22 40.48 -20.77 -57.13
N SER A 23 40.81 -21.92 -56.53
CA SER A 23 40.17 -23.17 -56.93
C SER A 23 38.71 -23.19 -56.48
N LEU A 24 37.83 -23.85 -57.25
CA LEU A 24 36.42 -24.01 -56.88
C LEU A 24 36.27 -24.69 -55.51
N VAL A 25 37.22 -25.58 -55.14
CA VAL A 25 37.27 -26.27 -53.86
C VAL A 25 37.61 -25.32 -52.70
N GLU A 26 38.57 -24.40 -52.86
CA GLU A 26 38.85 -23.37 -51.82
C GLU A 26 37.65 -22.47 -51.57
N LEU A 27 36.91 -22.11 -52.61
CA LEU A 27 35.71 -21.28 -52.46
C LEU A 27 34.59 -22.04 -51.71
N MET A 28 34.43 -23.34 -52.00
CA MET A 28 33.51 -24.20 -51.26
C MET A 28 33.90 -24.35 -49.79
N ILE A 29 35.20 -24.57 -49.50
CA ILE A 29 35.70 -24.69 -48.12
C ILE A 29 35.53 -23.35 -47.37
N ALA A 30 35.90 -22.24 -47.99
CA ALA A 30 35.79 -20.91 -47.39
C ALA A 30 34.33 -20.57 -47.05
N LEU A 31 33.38 -20.89 -47.95
CA LEU A 31 31.95 -20.70 -47.69
C LEU A 31 31.44 -21.63 -46.58
N ALA A 32 31.87 -22.91 -46.57
CA ALA A 32 31.49 -23.85 -45.53
C ALA A 32 31.98 -23.40 -44.14
N LEU A 33 33.23 -22.96 -44.04
CA LEU A 33 33.81 -22.45 -42.79
C LEU A 33 33.16 -21.14 -42.35
N SER A 34 32.94 -20.20 -43.28
CA SER A 34 32.28 -18.93 -42.97
C SER A 34 30.83 -19.14 -42.50
N GLY A 35 30.10 -20.04 -43.16
CA GLY A 35 28.75 -20.42 -42.76
C GLY A 35 28.70 -21.05 -41.37
N ALA A 36 29.63 -21.97 -41.08
CA ALA A 36 29.73 -22.58 -39.75
C ALA A 36 30.00 -21.56 -38.65
N ILE A 37 30.91 -20.61 -38.89
CA ILE A 37 31.24 -19.54 -37.93
C ILE A 37 30.06 -18.60 -37.72
N ILE A 38 29.39 -18.16 -38.80
CA ILE A 38 28.23 -17.27 -38.71
C ILE A 38 27.09 -17.93 -37.93
N LEU A 39 26.82 -19.21 -38.16
CA LEU A 39 25.83 -19.96 -37.39
C LEU A 39 26.20 -20.00 -35.89
N GLY A 40 27.46 -20.25 -35.55
CA GLY A 40 27.91 -20.25 -34.16
C GLY A 40 27.81 -18.87 -33.48
N ILE A 41 28.14 -17.80 -34.19
CA ILE A 41 27.98 -16.43 -33.66
C ILE A 41 26.50 -16.09 -33.49
N PHE A 42 25.64 -16.53 -34.41
CA PHE A 42 24.21 -16.29 -34.35
C PHE A 42 23.56 -16.97 -33.14
N THR A 43 23.94 -18.21 -32.81
CA THR A 43 23.43 -18.89 -31.60
C THR A 43 23.86 -18.17 -30.33
N VAL A 44 25.14 -17.79 -30.23
CA VAL A 44 25.66 -17.03 -29.07
C VAL A 44 24.95 -15.69 -28.92
N TYR A 45 24.69 -14.99 -30.01
CA TYR A 45 23.96 -13.72 -29.99
C TYR A 45 22.51 -13.89 -29.49
N MET A 46 21.81 -14.95 -29.94
CA MET A 46 20.46 -15.26 -29.47
C MET A 46 20.43 -15.61 -27.98
N ASP A 47 21.36 -16.46 -27.52
CA ASP A 47 21.48 -16.83 -26.11
C ASP A 47 21.82 -15.61 -25.24
N SER A 48 22.70 -14.73 -25.72
CA SER A 48 23.05 -13.47 -25.04
C SER A 48 21.84 -12.55 -24.91
N ASN A 49 21.09 -12.33 -25.98
CA ASN A 49 19.88 -11.50 -25.95
C ASN A 49 18.81 -12.08 -25.02
N GLN A 50 18.63 -13.40 -25.03
CA GLN A 50 17.72 -14.07 -24.13
C GLN A 50 18.15 -13.89 -22.67
N THR A 51 19.44 -14.07 -22.38
CA THR A 51 20.01 -13.88 -21.04
C THR A 51 19.81 -12.44 -20.56
N THR A 52 20.02 -11.45 -21.43
CA THR A 52 19.76 -10.03 -21.10
C THR A 52 18.29 -9.77 -20.77
N ARG A 53 17.36 -10.26 -21.59
CA ARG A 53 15.91 -10.10 -21.32
C ARG A 53 15.47 -10.73 -20.00
N LEU A 54 16.01 -11.91 -19.69
CA LEU A 54 15.76 -12.59 -18.42
C LEU A 54 16.33 -11.80 -17.24
N GLY A 55 17.56 -11.27 -17.39
CA GLY A 55 18.18 -10.40 -16.39
C GLY A 55 17.37 -9.13 -16.11
N ASP A 56 16.96 -8.42 -17.16
CA ASP A 56 16.16 -7.20 -17.04
C ASP A 56 14.79 -7.47 -16.40
N SER A 57 14.15 -8.57 -16.78
CA SER A 57 12.84 -8.95 -16.23
C SER A 57 12.92 -9.36 -14.77
N LEU A 58 13.98 -10.09 -14.38
CA LEU A 58 14.23 -10.42 -12.99
C LEU A 58 14.50 -9.17 -12.14
N ALA A 59 15.24 -8.19 -12.67
CA ALA A 59 15.47 -6.92 -12.00
C ALA A 59 14.16 -6.14 -11.78
N ARG A 60 13.32 -6.03 -12.81
CA ARG A 60 12.00 -5.39 -12.72
C ARG A 60 11.08 -6.09 -11.72
N ILE A 61 10.99 -7.42 -11.75
CA ILE A 61 10.20 -8.20 -10.77
C ILE A 61 10.67 -7.93 -9.33
N GLN A 62 11.99 -7.87 -9.11
CA GLN A 62 12.56 -7.59 -7.78
C GLN A 62 12.29 -6.17 -7.30
N GLU A 63 12.37 -5.21 -8.21
CA GLU A 63 12.01 -3.81 -7.94
C GLU A 63 10.52 -3.69 -7.61
N SER A 64 9.64 -4.20 -8.48
CA SER A 64 8.19 -4.25 -8.29
C SER A 64 7.79 -4.89 -6.96
N GLY A 65 8.28 -6.10 -6.68
CA GLY A 65 7.98 -6.80 -5.44
C GLY A 65 8.44 -6.03 -4.19
N ARG A 66 9.63 -5.43 -4.23
CA ARG A 66 10.15 -4.63 -3.10
C ARG A 66 9.36 -3.33 -2.91
N ILE A 67 9.05 -2.61 -3.99
CA ILE A 67 8.30 -1.36 -3.93
C ILE A 67 6.87 -1.62 -3.42
N GLY A 68 6.20 -2.64 -3.93
CA GLY A 68 4.83 -3.00 -3.52
C GLY A 68 4.76 -3.31 -2.03
N LEU A 69 5.65 -4.19 -1.55
CA LEU A 69 5.71 -4.51 -0.13
C LEU A 69 6.10 -3.31 0.75
N GLU A 70 7.02 -2.45 0.32
CA GLU A 70 7.42 -1.26 1.09
C GLU A 70 6.26 -0.26 1.23
N LEU A 71 5.54 0.02 0.15
CA LEU A 71 4.39 0.94 0.16
C LEU A 71 3.26 0.42 1.07
N MET A 72 2.94 -0.87 0.99
CA MET A 72 1.98 -1.51 1.90
C MET A 72 2.47 -1.47 3.34
N SER A 73 3.72 -1.83 3.59
CA SER A 73 4.31 -1.89 4.93
C SER A 73 4.24 -0.56 5.68
N ARG A 74 4.44 0.57 4.96
CA ARG A 74 4.33 1.90 5.56
C ARG A 74 2.92 2.22 6.04
N GLN A 75 1.90 1.86 5.27
CA GLN A 75 0.50 2.08 5.64
C GLN A 75 0.08 1.14 6.77
N VAL A 76 0.36 -0.16 6.63
CA VAL A 76 -0.01 -1.20 7.61
C VAL A 76 0.61 -0.95 8.98
N ARG A 77 1.86 -0.48 9.06
CA ARG A 77 2.49 -0.12 10.35
C ARG A 77 1.80 1.03 11.09
N MET A 78 1.03 1.85 10.38
CA MET A 78 0.28 2.96 10.93
C MET A 78 -1.21 2.64 11.09
N ALA A 79 -1.63 1.39 10.84
CA ALA A 79 -3.00 0.94 11.07
C ALA A 79 -3.43 1.25 12.51
N GLY A 80 -4.62 1.81 12.68
CA GLY A 80 -5.18 2.20 13.97
C GLY A 80 -4.51 3.39 14.64
N TYR A 81 -3.57 4.10 13.99
CA TYR A 81 -2.92 5.26 14.59
C TYR A 81 -3.93 6.40 14.79
N GLN A 82 -3.97 6.98 16.00
CA GLN A 82 -4.91 8.04 16.34
C GLN A 82 -4.27 9.26 17.05
N GLY A 83 -2.96 9.44 16.93
CA GLY A 83 -2.24 10.56 17.54
C GLY A 83 -1.46 10.14 18.78
N CYS A 84 -1.50 10.98 19.83
CA CYS A 84 -0.87 10.67 21.12
C CYS A 84 -1.69 9.65 21.93
N SER A 85 -2.99 9.59 21.68
CA SER A 85 -3.87 8.61 22.29
C SER A 85 -3.56 7.21 21.80
N ASP A 86 -3.47 6.25 22.71
CA ASP A 86 -3.44 4.84 22.34
C ASP A 86 -4.82 4.43 21.81
N GLY A 87 -4.87 3.80 20.64
CA GLY A 87 -6.08 3.30 19.96
C GLY A 87 -6.94 2.41 20.84
N TYR A 88 -6.31 1.79 21.83
CA TYR A 88 -6.91 0.87 22.79
C TYR A 88 -7.53 1.57 23.99
N SER A 89 -6.83 2.51 24.65
CA SER A 89 -7.31 3.12 25.90
C SER A 89 -8.20 4.35 25.71
N VAL A 90 -8.08 5.03 24.57
CA VAL A 90 -8.86 6.25 24.28
C VAL A 90 -9.84 5.94 23.15
N PRO A 91 -11.15 5.89 23.42
CA PRO A 91 -12.13 5.70 22.37
C PRO A 91 -12.22 6.94 21.49
N LEU A 92 -12.47 6.71 20.20
CA LEU A 92 -12.72 7.73 19.20
C LEU A 92 -14.18 8.16 19.25
N ARG A 93 -14.46 9.36 19.75
CA ARG A 93 -15.83 9.89 19.79
C ARG A 93 -16.23 10.42 18.42
N VAL A 94 -17.39 9.99 17.93
CA VAL A 94 -17.85 10.28 16.55
C VAL A 94 -19.00 11.25 16.60
N VAL A 95 -18.69 12.52 16.33
CA VAL A 95 -19.68 13.60 16.25
C VAL A 95 -20.12 13.84 14.81
N ALA A 96 -19.31 13.42 13.83
CA ALA A 96 -19.61 13.50 12.42
C ALA A 96 -20.94 12.82 12.05
N SER A 97 -21.79 13.50 11.28
CA SER A 97 -22.90 12.83 10.57
C SER A 97 -22.38 12.10 9.35
N ASN A 98 -23.03 10.99 8.97
CA ASN A 98 -22.57 10.10 7.90
C ASN A 98 -21.07 9.73 8.06
N PRO A 99 -20.64 9.22 9.23
CA PRO A 99 -19.28 8.74 9.37
C PRO A 99 -19.09 7.49 8.48
N PRO A 100 -17.84 7.14 8.15
CA PRO A 100 -17.53 5.87 7.51
C PRO A 100 -18.12 4.68 8.31
N PRO A 101 -18.70 3.66 7.66
CA PRO A 101 -19.29 2.49 8.34
C PRO A 101 -18.38 1.84 9.38
N SER A 102 -17.08 1.76 9.10
CA SER A 102 -16.05 1.22 10.00
C SER A 102 -15.88 1.95 11.33
N ILE A 103 -16.28 3.23 11.39
CA ILE A 103 -16.24 4.03 12.62
C ILE A 103 -17.65 4.51 13.01
N THR A 104 -18.70 3.86 12.51
CA THR A 104 -20.06 4.16 12.93
C THR A 104 -20.31 3.55 14.32
N PRO A 105 -20.61 4.35 15.35
CA PRO A 105 -20.91 3.81 16.68
C PRO A 105 -22.14 2.91 16.67
N ALA A 106 -22.15 1.92 17.55
CA ALA A 106 -23.34 1.09 17.78
C ALA A 106 -24.53 1.94 18.25
N ALA A 107 -25.75 1.45 18.05
CA ALA A 107 -26.95 2.19 18.44
C ALA A 107 -26.96 2.51 19.94
N GLY A 108 -26.95 3.80 20.28
CA GLY A 108 -26.92 4.28 21.67
C GLY A 108 -25.53 4.65 22.18
N GLU A 109 -24.47 4.31 21.42
CA GLU A 109 -23.10 4.72 21.69
C GLU A 109 -22.72 5.97 20.88
N ASP A 110 -21.72 6.72 21.34
CA ASP A 110 -21.17 7.88 20.64
C ASP A 110 -19.71 7.69 20.23
N SER A 111 -19.10 6.55 20.57
CA SER A 111 -17.66 6.31 20.43
C SER A 111 -17.35 4.91 19.90
N VAL A 112 -16.18 4.77 19.27
CA VAL A 112 -15.65 3.49 18.75
C VAL A 112 -14.17 3.36 19.08
N TYR A 113 -13.66 2.13 19.17
CA TYR A 113 -12.22 1.91 19.27
C TYR A 113 -11.64 1.70 17.87
N LEU A 114 -10.83 2.66 17.39
CA LEU A 114 -10.12 2.50 16.12
C LEU A 114 -9.17 1.29 16.14
N TYR A 115 -8.77 0.86 17.34
CA TYR A 115 -8.12 -0.43 17.56
C TYR A 115 -8.88 -1.60 16.92
N ASN A 116 -10.21 -1.60 16.90
CA ASN A 116 -10.99 -2.72 16.34
C ASN A 116 -11.08 -2.70 14.82
N THR A 117 -11.07 -1.51 14.21
CA THR A 117 -11.37 -1.33 12.77
C THR A 117 -10.18 -0.85 11.94
N GLY A 118 -9.06 -0.51 12.60
CA GLY A 118 -7.86 0.03 11.96
C GLY A 118 -7.21 -0.88 10.91
N VAL A 119 -7.51 -2.19 10.93
CA VAL A 119 -7.18 -3.12 9.85
C VAL A 119 -8.29 -4.14 9.67
N GLN A 120 -8.65 -4.40 8.42
CA GLN A 120 -9.61 -5.39 8.00
C GLN A 120 -9.19 -5.99 6.66
N GLY A 121 -9.74 -7.13 6.27
CA GLY A 121 -9.50 -7.66 4.94
C GLY A 121 -10.43 -8.79 4.56
N TRP A 122 -10.36 -9.17 3.29
CA TRP A 122 -11.30 -10.09 2.65
C TRP A 122 -10.60 -10.98 1.63
N GLN A 123 -11.14 -12.18 1.43
CA GLN A 123 -10.75 -13.06 0.32
C GLN A 123 -11.73 -12.86 -0.84
N VAL A 124 -11.22 -12.42 -1.99
CA VAL A 124 -12.06 -12.21 -3.16
C VAL A 124 -12.19 -13.51 -3.92
N THR A 125 -13.41 -13.94 -4.15
CA THR A 125 -13.74 -15.10 -4.98
C THR A 125 -14.69 -14.65 -6.08
N ALA A 126 -14.88 -15.46 -7.12
CA ALA A 126 -15.87 -15.15 -8.16
C ALA A 126 -17.29 -14.99 -7.59
N ALA A 127 -17.60 -15.60 -6.43
CA ALA A 127 -18.89 -15.49 -5.77
C ALA A 127 -19.03 -14.26 -4.87
N THR A 128 -17.91 -13.71 -4.38
CA THR A 128 -17.88 -12.58 -3.42
C THR A 128 -17.37 -11.28 -4.03
N GLN A 129 -17.01 -11.29 -5.31
CA GLN A 129 -16.43 -10.13 -6.01
C GLN A 129 -17.32 -8.88 -5.93
N THR A 130 -18.64 -9.03 -6.00
CA THR A 130 -19.58 -7.90 -5.98
C THR A 130 -20.15 -7.59 -4.59
N THR A 131 -19.55 -8.11 -3.51
CA THR A 131 -20.11 -7.94 -2.14
C THR A 131 -19.06 -7.95 -1.02
N TRP A 132 -17.76 -7.99 -1.31
CA TRP A 132 -16.76 -8.20 -0.26
C TRP A 132 -16.60 -7.00 0.67
N ASP A 133 -16.93 -5.81 0.18
CA ASP A 133 -16.88 -4.50 0.81
C ASP A 133 -18.24 -4.03 1.37
N ALA A 134 -19.29 -4.87 1.30
CA ALA A 134 -20.60 -4.53 1.81
C ALA A 134 -20.52 -4.11 3.30
N GLY A 135 -21.07 -2.94 3.63
CA GLY A 135 -21.01 -2.37 4.98
C GLY A 135 -19.65 -1.81 5.38
N THR A 136 -18.74 -1.59 4.42
CA THR A 136 -17.43 -0.97 4.66
C THR A 136 -17.37 0.46 4.13
N ASP A 137 -16.28 1.16 4.43
CA ASP A 137 -15.99 2.48 3.86
C ASP A 137 -15.75 2.44 2.34
N PHE A 138 -15.60 1.25 1.76
CA PHE A 138 -15.35 1.07 0.34
C PHE A 138 -16.57 0.58 -0.42
N GLU A 139 -17.71 0.36 0.26
CA GLU A 139 -18.96 -0.06 -0.38
C GLU A 139 -19.28 0.90 -1.53
N ASP A 140 -19.09 0.40 -2.74
CA ASP A 140 -19.22 1.20 -3.95
C ASP A 140 -20.06 0.50 -5.01
N LEU A 141 -20.64 1.28 -5.91
CA LEU A 141 -21.54 0.76 -6.93
C LEU A 141 -20.74 0.11 -8.10
N ASN A 142 -19.89 -0.88 -7.79
CA ASN A 142 -19.12 -1.74 -8.70
C ASN A 142 -17.77 -1.20 -9.23
N THR A 143 -17.13 -0.21 -8.60
CA THR A 143 -15.81 0.31 -9.06
C THR A 143 -14.64 -0.47 -8.49
N ILE A 144 -14.53 -0.63 -7.17
CA ILE A 144 -13.45 -1.41 -6.55
C ILE A 144 -13.89 -2.87 -6.45
N GLU A 145 -15.16 -3.12 -6.14
CA GLU A 145 -15.76 -4.45 -6.05
C GLU A 145 -15.49 -5.30 -7.31
N GLY A 146 -15.93 -4.81 -8.47
CA GLY A 146 -15.85 -5.51 -9.74
C GLY A 146 -14.42 -5.67 -10.28
N ASP A 147 -13.50 -4.80 -9.86
CA ASP A 147 -12.12 -4.79 -10.33
C ASP A 147 -11.20 -5.67 -9.48
N ALA A 148 -11.53 -5.90 -8.20
CA ALA A 148 -10.74 -6.73 -7.31
C ALA A 148 -10.63 -8.16 -7.87
N LEU A 149 -9.40 -8.61 -8.12
CA LEU A 149 -9.11 -9.84 -8.84
C LEU A 149 -9.55 -11.08 -8.03
N PRO A 150 -10.47 -11.92 -8.54
CA PRO A 150 -10.85 -13.16 -7.89
C PRO A 150 -9.64 -14.07 -7.68
N GLY A 151 -9.53 -14.62 -6.48
CA GLY A 151 -8.39 -15.40 -6.06
C GLY A 151 -7.29 -14.58 -5.38
N SER A 152 -7.36 -13.25 -5.37
CA SER A 152 -6.55 -12.38 -4.52
C SER A 152 -7.31 -11.95 -3.27
N ASP A 153 -6.57 -11.41 -2.31
CA ASP A 153 -7.12 -10.85 -1.09
C ASP A 153 -7.15 -9.33 -1.18
N VAL A 154 -7.97 -8.70 -0.33
CA VAL A 154 -8.10 -7.26 -0.17
C VAL A 154 -7.73 -6.90 1.28
N LEU A 155 -6.97 -5.82 1.45
CA LEU A 155 -6.52 -5.33 2.75
C LEU A 155 -6.90 -3.86 2.93
N MET A 156 -7.72 -3.58 3.92
CA MET A 156 -8.09 -2.23 4.34
C MET A 156 -7.28 -1.81 5.57
N VAL A 157 -6.80 -0.57 5.56
CA VAL A 157 -6.10 0.08 6.67
C VAL A 157 -6.71 1.45 6.93
N GLN A 158 -6.97 1.75 8.20
CA GLN A 158 -7.42 3.07 8.63
C GLN A 158 -6.47 3.70 9.62
N ARG A 159 -6.33 5.02 9.54
CA ARG A 159 -5.47 5.80 10.43
C ARG A 159 -5.80 7.29 10.41
N ALA A 160 -5.39 7.97 11.46
CA ALA A 160 -5.30 9.43 11.51
C ALA A 160 -3.99 9.90 10.87
N ARG A 161 -4.01 10.51 9.69
CA ARG A 161 -2.82 11.14 9.10
C ARG A 161 -2.61 12.52 9.76
N PRO A 162 -1.45 12.78 10.40
CA PRO A 162 -1.18 14.08 10.99
C PRO A 162 -1.16 15.18 9.94
N LEU A 163 -1.77 16.32 10.27
CA LEU A 163 -1.75 17.52 9.44
C LEU A 163 -0.74 18.52 10.00
N THR A 164 -0.22 19.39 9.14
CA THR A 164 0.73 20.44 9.54
C THR A 164 0.06 21.66 10.18
N ALA A 165 -1.28 21.74 10.09
CA ALA A 165 -2.05 22.77 10.78
C ALA A 165 -2.02 22.57 12.30
N ILE A 166 -1.77 23.66 13.01
CA ILE A 166 -1.62 23.67 14.47
C ILE A 166 -2.82 24.36 15.07
N ILE A 167 -3.38 23.78 16.14
CA ILE A 167 -4.47 24.39 16.90
C ILE A 167 -3.95 25.64 17.60
N SER A 168 -4.43 26.81 17.20
CA SER A 168 -4.03 28.10 17.73
C SER A 168 -4.93 29.21 17.20
N ASP A 169 -5.28 30.16 18.06
CA ASP A 169 -5.99 31.39 17.73
C ASP A 169 -5.09 32.49 17.14
N GLY A 170 -3.81 32.18 16.89
CA GLY A 170 -2.81 33.13 16.43
C GLY A 170 -2.43 34.18 17.48
N ALA A 171 -2.92 34.06 18.73
CA ALA A 171 -2.51 34.92 19.82
C ALA A 171 -1.07 34.62 20.25
N THR A 172 -0.47 35.54 21.00
CA THR A 172 0.84 35.35 21.64
C THR A 172 0.67 35.56 23.16
N PRO A 173 0.73 34.50 23.98
CA PRO A 173 0.97 33.10 23.64
C PRO A 173 -0.22 32.46 22.88
N PRO A 174 0.01 31.42 22.06
CA PRO A 174 -1.04 30.70 21.33
C PRO A 174 -2.13 30.20 22.27
N LYS A 175 -3.41 30.38 21.91
CA LYS A 175 -4.52 29.72 22.63
C LYS A 175 -5.27 28.81 21.67
N GLY A 176 -5.57 27.59 22.08
CA GLY A 176 -6.39 26.68 21.30
C GLY A 176 -7.88 27.00 21.47
N MET A 177 -8.73 25.97 21.47
CA MET A 177 -10.14 26.12 21.84
C MET A 177 -10.25 26.61 23.29
N ALA A 178 -10.70 27.86 23.51
CA ALA A 178 -10.85 28.42 24.85
C ALA A 178 -12.06 27.84 25.61
N VAL A 179 -13.06 27.34 24.89
CA VAL A 179 -14.28 26.72 25.42
C VAL A 179 -14.67 25.53 24.55
N ARG A 180 -15.48 24.63 25.11
CA ARG A 180 -16.18 23.59 24.34
C ARG A 180 -17.25 24.26 23.48
N GLY A 181 -16.93 24.52 22.22
CA GLY A 181 -17.82 25.09 21.22
C GLY A 181 -17.48 24.56 19.83
N SER A 182 -18.03 25.20 18.81
CA SER A 182 -17.95 24.76 17.41
C SER A 182 -16.78 25.30 16.62
N ASP A 183 -15.99 26.20 17.22
CA ASP A 183 -14.89 26.90 16.56
C ASP A 183 -13.54 26.29 17.02
N ILE A 184 -12.73 25.87 16.05
CA ILE A 184 -11.35 25.38 16.25
C ILE A 184 -10.42 26.36 15.53
N PRO A 185 -9.80 27.30 16.25
CA PRO A 185 -8.82 28.21 15.67
C PRO A 185 -7.55 27.45 15.26
N ILE A 186 -7.02 27.75 14.08
CA ILE A 186 -5.81 27.11 13.56
C ILE A 186 -4.84 28.10 12.93
N VAL A 187 -3.57 27.71 12.93
CA VAL A 187 -2.54 28.22 12.02
C VAL A 187 -2.30 27.16 10.94
N ASP A 188 -2.49 27.54 9.69
CA ASP A 188 -2.40 26.65 8.52
C ASP A 188 -1.23 27.09 7.62
N PRO A 189 0.00 26.62 7.89
CA PRO A 189 1.20 27.07 7.18
C PRO A 189 1.24 26.65 5.71
N ASP A 190 0.64 25.50 5.39
CA ASP A 190 0.67 24.92 4.04
C ASP A 190 -0.58 25.24 3.22
N GLY A 191 -1.57 25.93 3.82
CA GLY A 191 -2.80 26.33 3.12
C GLY A 191 -3.74 25.16 2.83
N LEU A 192 -3.77 24.15 3.70
CA LEU A 192 -4.55 22.92 3.53
C LEU A 192 -6.06 23.15 3.59
N PHE A 193 -6.53 24.21 4.25
CA PHE A 193 -7.95 24.44 4.53
C PHE A 193 -8.54 25.63 3.75
N GLY A 194 -9.69 25.45 3.13
CA GLY A 194 -10.45 26.53 2.48
C GLY A 194 -11.11 26.11 1.17
N ALA A 195 -11.76 27.06 0.50
CA ALA A 195 -12.46 26.81 -0.76
C ALA A 195 -11.45 26.43 -1.86
N GLY A 196 -11.56 25.20 -2.38
CA GLY A 196 -10.64 24.65 -3.39
C GLY A 196 -9.27 24.22 -2.85
N ALA A 197 -9.09 24.17 -1.53
CA ALA A 197 -7.93 23.57 -0.89
C ALA A 197 -8.09 22.04 -0.76
N GLU A 198 -7.11 21.34 -0.16
CA GLU A 198 -7.19 19.90 0.10
C GLU A 198 -8.39 19.55 0.98
N PHE A 199 -8.66 20.36 2.00
CA PHE A 199 -9.82 20.23 2.87
C PHE A 199 -10.75 21.44 2.75
N SER A 200 -11.93 21.20 2.19
CA SER A 200 -13.05 22.14 2.10
C SER A 200 -14.22 21.71 2.99
N SER A 201 -15.26 22.54 3.08
CA SER A 201 -16.49 22.23 3.82
C SER A 201 -17.00 20.82 3.49
N GLY A 202 -17.34 20.05 4.53
CA GLY A 202 -17.74 18.64 4.44
C GLY A 202 -16.63 17.65 4.76
N ALA A 203 -15.35 18.07 4.76
CA ALA A 203 -14.22 17.21 5.09
C ALA A 203 -14.37 16.55 6.48
N LEU A 204 -14.06 15.25 6.55
CA LEU A 204 -14.00 14.50 7.79
C LEU A 204 -12.61 14.68 8.41
N LEU A 205 -12.57 15.26 9.60
CA LEU A 205 -11.34 15.54 10.33
C LEU A 205 -11.39 14.88 11.69
N MET A 206 -10.21 14.67 12.24
CA MET A 206 -10.03 14.16 13.58
C MET A 206 -9.16 15.13 14.37
N ILE A 207 -9.49 15.30 15.64
CA ILE A 207 -8.70 16.05 16.62
C ILE A 207 -8.48 15.16 17.83
N ALA A 208 -7.24 15.09 18.29
CA ALA A 208 -6.91 14.25 19.43
C ALA A 208 -5.77 14.85 20.26
N ASN A 209 -5.82 14.58 21.56
CA ASN A 209 -4.69 14.65 22.46
C ASN A 209 -4.44 13.26 23.06
N CYS A 210 -3.65 13.16 24.14
CA CYS A 210 -3.33 11.87 24.75
C CYS A 210 -4.51 11.24 25.54
N GLU A 211 -5.61 11.97 25.78
CA GLU A 211 -6.73 11.54 26.63
C GLU A 211 -8.07 11.48 25.88
N PHE A 212 -8.22 12.24 24.80
CA PHE A 212 -9.47 12.41 24.05
C PHE A 212 -9.19 12.40 22.56
N ALA A 213 -10.14 11.84 21.81
CA ALA A 213 -10.16 11.83 20.36
C ALA A 213 -11.58 12.09 19.85
N ASP A 214 -11.74 13.02 18.91
CA ASP A 214 -13.02 13.36 18.30
C ASP A 214 -12.92 13.37 16.77
N VAL A 215 -13.86 12.70 16.09
CA VAL A 215 -14.09 12.84 14.64
C VAL A 215 -15.28 13.75 14.40
N PHE A 216 -15.11 14.71 13.51
CA PHE A 216 -16.13 15.68 13.17
C PHE A 216 -16.05 16.06 11.69
N ARG A 217 -17.12 16.64 11.16
CA ARG A 217 -17.15 17.25 9.82
C ARG A 217 -16.98 18.75 9.90
N MET A 218 -16.10 19.27 9.05
CA MET A 218 -15.96 20.71 8.84
C MET A 218 -17.21 21.27 8.14
N THR A 219 -17.70 22.42 8.58
CA THR A 219 -18.96 23.04 8.13
C THR A 219 -18.77 24.41 7.46
N ASN A 220 -17.53 24.80 7.23
CA ASN A 220 -17.16 26.04 6.56
C ASN A 220 -15.95 25.84 5.66
N ASP A 221 -15.66 26.85 4.84
CA ASP A 221 -14.37 27.01 4.16
C ASP A 221 -13.57 28.11 4.89
N PRO A 222 -12.62 27.75 5.77
CA PRO A 222 -11.83 28.73 6.51
C PRO A 222 -11.05 29.64 5.56
N SER A 223 -10.97 30.93 5.88
CA SER A 223 -10.26 31.94 5.09
C SER A 223 -9.53 32.95 5.98
N GLY A 224 -8.60 33.69 5.40
CA GLY A 224 -7.75 34.65 6.13
C GLY A 224 -6.49 34.02 6.75
N ALA A 225 -5.71 34.84 7.44
CA ALA A 225 -4.44 34.44 8.07
C ALA A 225 -4.65 33.68 9.41
N SER A 226 -5.72 34.02 10.14
CA SER A 226 -6.16 33.29 11.33
C SER A 226 -7.41 32.49 10.95
N LYS A 227 -7.21 31.25 10.54
CA LYS A 227 -8.31 30.38 10.08
C LYS A 227 -9.04 29.79 11.29
N VAL A 228 -10.34 29.59 11.15
CA VAL A 228 -11.17 28.90 12.15
C VAL A 228 -11.95 27.80 11.42
N ILE A 229 -11.67 26.55 11.79
CA ILE A 229 -12.46 25.40 11.39
C ILE A 229 -13.73 25.39 12.23
N LYS A 230 -14.89 25.22 11.58
CA LYS A 230 -16.19 25.12 12.27
C LYS A 230 -16.76 23.72 12.16
N HIS A 231 -17.36 23.20 13.23
CA HIS A 231 -18.06 21.91 13.25
C HIS A 231 -19.49 22.02 13.80
N GLY A 232 -20.31 22.88 13.20
CA GLY A 232 -21.70 23.07 13.64
C GLY A 232 -22.59 21.84 13.41
N VAL A 233 -23.78 21.85 14.03
CA VAL A 233 -24.79 20.75 13.95
C VAL A 233 -25.34 20.46 12.55
N ALA A 234 -24.98 21.26 11.53
CA ALA A 234 -25.45 21.05 10.15
C ALA A 234 -24.87 19.77 9.51
N ALA A 235 -23.70 19.31 9.96
CA ALA A 235 -23.04 18.08 9.50
C ALA A 235 -22.52 17.20 10.64
N ASN A 236 -22.97 17.51 11.87
CA ASN A 236 -22.51 16.87 13.10
C ASN A 236 -23.70 16.67 14.03
N THR A 237 -23.68 15.63 14.86
CA THR A 237 -24.71 15.36 15.86
C THR A 237 -24.69 16.35 17.03
N ASN A 238 -23.55 17.03 17.24
CA ASN A 238 -23.33 18.01 18.30
C ASN A 238 -22.37 19.12 17.81
N ASP A 239 -22.47 20.31 18.42
CA ASP A 239 -21.55 21.43 18.20
C ASP A 239 -20.43 21.51 19.26
N LYS A 240 -20.27 20.46 20.09
CA LYS A 240 -19.25 20.36 21.13
C LYS A 240 -18.43 19.09 20.99
N LEU A 241 -17.11 19.27 21.07
CA LEU A 241 -16.13 18.17 21.21
C LEU A 241 -16.06 17.64 22.65
N SER A 242 -15.31 16.55 22.89
CA SER A 242 -15.19 15.90 24.21
C SER A 242 -14.65 16.88 25.25
N VAL A 243 -13.64 17.64 24.84
CA VAL A 243 -12.94 18.63 25.64
C VAL A 243 -12.73 19.92 24.83
N ALA A 244 -12.36 21.00 25.51
CA ALA A 244 -11.80 22.16 24.83
C ALA A 244 -10.32 21.86 24.55
N TYR A 245 -9.98 21.53 23.30
CA TYR A 245 -8.60 21.27 22.91
C TYR A 245 -7.80 22.57 22.93
N THR A 246 -7.17 22.85 24.07
CA THR A 246 -6.32 24.03 24.28
C THR A 246 -4.95 23.86 23.61
N ALA A 247 -4.19 24.94 23.46
CA ALA A 247 -2.85 24.87 22.86
C ALA A 247 -1.84 24.12 23.75
N ASP A 248 -2.06 24.09 25.07
CA ASP A 248 -1.17 23.44 26.04
C ASP A 248 -1.46 21.93 26.21
N SER A 249 -2.48 21.38 25.52
CA SER A 249 -2.95 20.01 25.73
C SER A 249 -2.42 19.00 24.70
N ASP A 250 -1.27 19.25 24.07
CA ASP A 250 -0.66 18.39 23.03
C ASP A 250 -1.66 17.93 21.93
N ALA A 251 -2.66 18.77 21.67
CA ALA A 251 -3.71 18.46 20.73
C ALA A 251 -3.22 18.67 19.29
N ALA A 252 -3.58 17.75 18.40
CA ALA A 252 -3.25 17.84 17.00
C ALA A 252 -4.46 17.56 16.11
N LEU A 253 -4.42 18.12 14.90
CA LEU A 253 -5.40 17.86 13.85
C LEU A 253 -4.88 16.78 12.91
N PHE A 254 -5.79 15.92 12.49
CA PHE A 254 -5.55 14.79 11.61
C PHE A 254 -6.61 14.73 10.52
N ALA A 255 -6.21 14.23 9.35
CA ALA A 255 -7.15 13.70 8.37
C ALA A 255 -7.41 12.23 8.71
N PHE A 256 -8.68 11.82 8.74
CA PHE A 256 -9.01 10.41 8.87
C PHE A 256 -8.93 9.75 7.49
N GLU A 257 -8.05 8.77 7.32
CA GLU A 257 -7.82 8.10 6.04
C GLU A 257 -8.21 6.62 6.12
N SER A 258 -9.03 6.19 5.17
CA SER A 258 -9.29 4.78 4.86
C SER A 258 -8.59 4.44 3.54
N THR A 259 -7.71 3.45 3.55
CA THR A 259 -6.96 2.97 2.38
C THR A 259 -7.23 1.49 2.16
N VAL A 260 -7.48 1.09 0.92
CA VAL A 260 -7.58 -0.32 0.51
C VAL A 260 -6.50 -0.67 -0.50
N PHE A 261 -5.90 -1.84 -0.31
CA PHE A 261 -4.97 -2.47 -1.26
C PHE A 261 -5.65 -3.68 -1.90
N PHE A 262 -5.55 -3.79 -3.22
CA PHE A 262 -6.14 -4.88 -3.99
C PHE A 262 -5.38 -5.08 -5.30
N VAL A 263 -5.48 -6.28 -5.87
CA VAL A 263 -4.96 -6.55 -7.21
C VAL A 263 -6.10 -6.41 -8.20
N ALA A 264 -5.83 -5.77 -9.34
CA ALA A 264 -6.81 -5.59 -10.40
C ALA A 264 -6.15 -5.53 -11.78
N ASP A 265 -6.99 -5.65 -12.81
CA ASP A 265 -6.55 -5.54 -14.20
C ASP A 265 -6.19 -4.10 -14.53
N THR A 266 -5.07 -3.92 -15.21
CA THR A 266 -4.64 -2.61 -15.71
C THR A 266 -5.37 -2.20 -17.00
N GLY A 267 -6.11 -3.13 -17.62
CA GLY A 267 -6.68 -2.97 -18.96
C GLY A 267 -5.63 -3.05 -20.08
N ARG A 268 -4.36 -3.28 -19.72
CA ARG A 268 -3.26 -3.48 -20.67
C ARG A 268 -3.04 -4.97 -20.88
N VAL A 269 -2.52 -5.31 -22.06
CA VAL A 269 -2.18 -6.68 -22.42
C VAL A 269 -0.71 -6.80 -22.77
N ASP A 270 -0.15 -7.98 -22.57
CA ASP A 270 1.21 -8.31 -23.00
C ASP A 270 1.28 -8.59 -24.51
N ASP A 271 2.47 -8.94 -24.99
CA ASP A 271 2.75 -9.26 -26.40
C ASP A 271 1.93 -10.46 -26.95
N GLN A 272 1.23 -11.21 -26.10
CA GLN A 272 0.37 -12.33 -26.48
C GLN A 272 -1.12 -12.07 -26.23
N GLY A 273 -1.48 -10.88 -25.74
CA GLY A 273 -2.85 -10.54 -25.42
C GLY A 273 -3.31 -11.00 -24.03
N ASN A 274 -2.40 -11.43 -23.14
CA ASN A 274 -2.77 -11.73 -21.76
C ASN A 274 -2.87 -10.44 -20.95
N ASN A 275 -3.86 -10.36 -20.06
CA ASN A 275 -4.05 -9.18 -19.23
C ASN A 275 -2.88 -8.98 -18.25
N ILE A 276 -2.52 -7.73 -18.05
CA ILE A 276 -1.50 -7.31 -17.10
C ILE A 276 -2.21 -6.85 -15.83
N GLN A 277 -1.93 -7.52 -14.73
CA GLN A 277 -2.45 -7.20 -13.41
C GLN A 277 -1.49 -6.25 -12.68
N ALA A 278 -2.02 -5.48 -11.73
CA ALA A 278 -1.22 -4.59 -10.88
C ALA A 278 -1.77 -4.53 -9.46
N LEU A 279 -0.90 -4.16 -8.51
CA LEU A 279 -1.29 -3.77 -7.17
C LEU A 279 -1.79 -2.32 -7.20
N TYR A 280 -3.03 -2.14 -6.78
CA TYR A 280 -3.68 -0.85 -6.63
C TYR A 280 -3.77 -0.44 -5.17
N ARG A 281 -3.81 0.88 -4.97
CA ARG A 281 -4.25 1.52 -3.74
C ARG A 281 -5.44 2.40 -4.06
N ALA A 282 -6.52 2.28 -3.30
CA ALA A 282 -7.60 3.25 -3.32
C ALA A 282 -7.75 3.91 -1.95
N THR A 283 -7.89 5.23 -1.93
CA THR A 283 -8.16 5.99 -0.70
C THR A 283 -9.53 6.65 -0.81
N ASN A 284 -10.36 6.50 0.22
CA ASN A 284 -11.64 7.20 0.28
C ASN A 284 -11.44 8.60 0.86
N ASN A 285 -11.91 9.65 0.17
CA ASN A 285 -11.88 11.03 0.68
C ASN A 285 -13.01 11.35 1.67
N LEU A 286 -13.86 10.36 1.97
CA LEU A 286 -14.90 10.35 3.00
C LEU A 286 -15.85 11.55 2.87
N PRO A 287 -16.42 11.79 1.67
CA PRO A 287 -17.23 12.96 1.43
C PRO A 287 -18.51 12.89 2.26
N ASN A 288 -19.11 14.03 2.59
CA ASN A 288 -20.44 14.05 3.20
C ASN A 288 -21.53 13.81 2.14
N SER A 289 -21.45 12.66 1.47
CA SER A 289 -22.29 12.26 0.35
C SER A 289 -22.70 10.80 0.53
N ALA A 290 -23.83 10.42 -0.06
CA ALA A 290 -24.26 9.02 -0.14
C ALA A 290 -23.42 8.21 -1.15
N THR A 291 -22.63 8.89 -1.99
CA THR A 291 -21.72 8.24 -2.94
C THR A 291 -20.28 8.53 -2.52
N PRO A 292 -19.47 7.51 -2.21
CA PRO A 292 -18.05 7.69 -1.90
C PRO A 292 -17.26 8.14 -3.14
N ASP A 293 -16.14 8.81 -2.92
CA ASP A 293 -15.21 9.22 -3.98
C ASP A 293 -13.79 8.73 -3.62
N PHE A 294 -13.22 7.95 -4.54
CA PHE A 294 -11.97 7.25 -4.31
C PHE A 294 -10.88 7.76 -5.24
N GLN A 295 -9.71 8.01 -4.66
CA GLN A 295 -8.49 8.21 -5.43
C GLN A 295 -7.82 6.85 -5.62
N ARG A 296 -7.89 6.31 -6.84
CA ARG A 296 -7.27 5.04 -7.22
C ARG A 296 -5.92 5.28 -7.87
N GLU A 297 -4.90 4.57 -7.38
CA GLU A 297 -3.54 4.65 -7.87
C GLU A 297 -3.00 3.25 -8.18
N GLU A 298 -2.44 3.09 -9.37
CA GLU A 298 -1.64 1.92 -9.71
C GLU A 298 -0.26 2.06 -9.05
N LEU A 299 0.09 1.13 -8.16
CA LEU A 299 1.37 1.19 -7.45
C LEU A 299 2.45 0.44 -8.21
N VAL A 300 2.15 -0.81 -8.58
CA VAL A 300 3.13 -1.73 -9.13
C VAL A 300 2.46 -2.67 -10.13
N GLU A 301 2.97 -2.65 -11.36
CA GLU A 301 2.60 -3.57 -12.42
C GLU A 301 3.20 -4.97 -12.22
N GLY A 302 2.48 -5.98 -12.71
CA GLY A 302 2.93 -7.37 -12.75
C GLY A 302 2.58 -8.15 -11.49
N VAL A 303 1.82 -7.59 -10.57
CA VAL A 303 1.33 -8.31 -9.39
C VAL A 303 0.13 -9.15 -9.80
N GLU A 304 0.32 -10.46 -9.93
CA GLU A 304 -0.73 -11.41 -10.34
C GLU A 304 -1.63 -11.84 -9.20
N ALA A 305 -1.11 -11.83 -7.97
CA ALA A 305 -1.91 -12.14 -6.79
C ALA A 305 -1.35 -11.45 -5.54
N MET A 306 -2.25 -11.06 -4.64
CA MET A 306 -1.93 -10.64 -3.28
C MET A 306 -2.61 -11.59 -2.30
N LYS A 307 -1.87 -12.01 -1.27
CA LYS A 307 -2.36 -12.86 -0.19
C LYS A 307 -2.02 -12.29 1.17
N VAL A 308 -2.96 -12.37 2.10
CA VAL A 308 -2.82 -11.79 3.43
C VAL A 308 -3.28 -12.79 4.50
N GLN A 309 -2.39 -13.05 5.47
CA GLN A 309 -2.73 -13.77 6.69
C GLN A 309 -2.63 -12.87 7.90
N TYR A 310 -3.54 -13.09 8.85
CA TYR A 310 -3.70 -12.34 10.08
C TYR A 310 -3.24 -13.22 11.24
N GLY A 311 -2.25 -12.73 11.97
CA GLY A 311 -1.75 -13.33 13.20
C GLY A 311 -2.57 -12.86 14.38
N LEU A 312 -3.49 -13.70 14.83
CA LEU A 312 -4.33 -13.47 15.99
C LEU A 312 -3.58 -13.90 17.24
N ARG A 313 -3.57 -13.04 18.25
CA ARG A 313 -3.13 -13.43 19.58
C ARG A 313 -4.25 -14.22 20.25
N THR A 314 -4.06 -15.54 20.37
CA THR A 314 -5.08 -16.46 20.91
C THR A 314 -4.99 -16.66 22.42
N ASP A 315 -3.89 -16.24 23.03
CA ASP A 315 -3.64 -16.32 24.47
C ASP A 315 -2.82 -15.06 24.85
N PRO A 316 -3.40 -14.10 25.59
CA PRO A 316 -2.71 -12.90 26.05
C PRO A 316 -1.50 -13.22 26.95
N ASP A 317 -1.63 -14.22 27.83
CA ASP A 317 -0.63 -14.56 28.85
C ASP A 317 0.63 -15.18 28.25
N ASN A 318 0.47 -15.97 27.18
CA ASN A 318 1.59 -16.66 26.51
C ASN A 318 2.00 -16.01 25.19
N ASN A 319 1.36 -14.89 24.80
CA ASN A 319 1.54 -14.18 23.54
C ASN A 319 1.59 -15.11 22.31
N THR A 320 0.73 -16.15 22.30
CA THR A 320 0.71 -17.15 21.24
C THR A 320 -0.03 -16.58 20.03
N ILE A 321 0.61 -16.63 18.86
CA ILE A 321 0.06 -16.09 17.60
C ILE A 321 -0.34 -17.24 16.67
N SER A 322 -1.62 -17.27 16.28
CA SER A 322 -2.15 -18.17 15.25
C SER A 322 -2.41 -17.40 13.95
N PHE A 323 -1.88 -17.89 12.83
CA PHE A 323 -2.12 -17.27 11.52
C PHE A 323 -3.36 -17.89 10.87
N VAL A 324 -4.30 -17.03 10.48
CA VAL A 324 -5.51 -17.39 9.74
C VAL A 324 -5.68 -16.46 8.55
N ASP A 325 -6.45 -16.89 7.56
CA ASP A 325 -6.86 -16.01 6.47
C ASP A 325 -8.02 -15.10 6.91
N ALA A 326 -8.38 -14.09 6.11
CA ALA A 326 -9.46 -13.14 6.45
C ALA A 326 -10.79 -13.83 6.83
N SER A 327 -11.17 -14.91 6.14
CA SER A 327 -12.40 -15.66 6.44
C SER A 327 -12.37 -16.40 7.78
N GLY A 328 -11.19 -16.58 8.36
CA GLY A 328 -11.00 -17.14 9.70
C GLY A 328 -11.02 -16.11 10.83
N VAL A 329 -11.11 -14.81 10.52
CA VAL A 329 -11.21 -13.73 11.52
C VAL A 329 -12.67 -13.36 11.71
N THR A 330 -13.23 -13.59 12.89
CA THR A 330 -14.61 -13.16 13.16
C THR A 330 -14.67 -11.66 13.43
N ALA A 331 -15.87 -11.06 13.39
CA ALA A 331 -16.06 -9.63 13.61
C ALA A 331 -15.48 -9.13 14.96
N SER A 332 -15.49 -9.98 16.01
CA SER A 332 -14.92 -9.66 17.32
C SER A 332 -13.40 -9.84 17.39
N ASP A 333 -12.82 -10.68 16.53
CA ASP A 333 -11.41 -11.10 16.63
C ASP A 333 -10.46 -10.15 15.89
N TRP A 334 -11.00 -9.21 15.10
CA TRP A 334 -10.20 -8.21 14.40
C TRP A 334 -9.34 -7.38 15.36
N LYS A 335 -9.78 -7.20 16.61
CA LYS A 335 -9.03 -6.55 17.69
C LYS A 335 -7.78 -7.33 18.09
N ASP A 336 -7.79 -8.66 17.96
CA ASP A 336 -6.70 -9.55 18.39
C ASP A 336 -5.64 -9.78 17.30
N VAL A 337 -5.84 -9.20 16.12
CA VAL A 337 -4.85 -9.17 15.04
C VAL A 337 -3.72 -8.22 15.43
N VAL A 338 -2.53 -8.79 15.65
CA VAL A 338 -1.32 -8.05 16.06
C VAL A 338 -0.22 -8.10 14.99
N VAL A 339 -0.22 -9.11 14.14
CA VAL A 339 0.78 -9.31 13.08
C VAL A 339 0.08 -9.63 11.76
N ILE A 340 0.61 -9.15 10.64
CA ILE A 340 0.10 -9.45 9.30
C ILE A 340 1.23 -10.03 8.44
N ARG A 341 0.94 -11.09 7.70
CA ARG A 341 1.81 -11.59 6.62
C ARG A 341 1.21 -11.23 5.29
N VAL A 342 1.95 -10.45 4.50
CA VAL A 342 1.54 -10.06 3.14
C VAL A 342 2.46 -10.74 2.14
N GLY A 343 1.85 -11.34 1.12
CA GLY A 343 2.54 -11.95 0.00
C GLY A 343 2.08 -11.38 -1.33
N LEU A 344 3.03 -11.12 -2.24
CA LEU A 344 2.78 -10.72 -3.62
C LEU A 344 3.40 -11.76 -4.57
N LEU A 345 2.62 -12.26 -5.51
CA LEU A 345 3.13 -13.02 -6.66
C LEU A 345 3.34 -12.03 -7.80
N VAL A 346 4.60 -11.82 -8.18
CA VAL A 346 4.96 -10.83 -9.20
C VAL A 346 5.51 -11.54 -10.43
N SER A 347 5.01 -11.19 -11.60
CA SER A 347 5.45 -11.74 -12.89
C SER A 347 6.01 -10.66 -13.81
N ALA A 348 6.93 -11.06 -14.70
CA ALA A 348 7.42 -10.21 -15.78
C ALA A 348 6.24 -9.79 -16.66
N SER A 349 6.23 -8.58 -17.21
CA SER A 349 5.14 -8.11 -18.09
C SER A 349 5.02 -8.87 -19.42
N GLY A 350 5.97 -9.76 -19.75
CA GLY A 350 5.93 -10.58 -20.95
C GLY A 350 6.74 -11.87 -20.83
N ASN A 351 6.74 -12.66 -21.91
CA ASN A 351 7.38 -13.97 -21.94
C ASN A 351 8.90 -13.87 -22.03
N VAL A 352 9.59 -14.49 -21.08
CA VAL A 352 11.05 -14.54 -21.03
C VAL A 352 11.60 -15.95 -20.86
N LEU A 353 10.77 -16.91 -20.42
CA LEU A 353 11.13 -18.31 -20.30
C LEU A 353 11.11 -19.02 -21.67
N GLN A 354 11.89 -20.10 -21.80
CA GLN A 354 11.90 -20.93 -23.02
C GLN A 354 10.69 -21.88 -23.09
N GLN A 355 10.17 -22.26 -21.93
CA GLN A 355 9.04 -23.19 -21.75
C GLN A 355 8.08 -22.59 -20.73
N ASP A 356 6.84 -23.09 -20.72
CA ASP A 356 5.83 -22.62 -19.79
C ASP A 356 6.29 -22.85 -18.34
N ASP A 357 5.95 -21.91 -17.48
CA ASP A 357 6.28 -21.96 -16.07
C ASP A 357 5.57 -23.14 -15.41
N SER A 358 6.36 -23.98 -14.76
CA SER A 358 5.94 -25.19 -14.06
C SER A 358 6.32 -25.17 -12.58
N GLN A 359 6.85 -24.04 -12.10
CA GLN A 359 7.24 -23.88 -10.70
C GLN A 359 6.01 -23.67 -9.81
N SER A 360 6.19 -23.94 -8.52
CA SER A 360 5.20 -23.57 -7.49
C SER A 360 5.71 -22.38 -6.69
N TYR A 361 4.78 -21.52 -6.27
CA TYR A 361 5.10 -20.30 -5.53
C TYR A 361 4.29 -20.24 -4.25
N GLU A 362 4.99 -20.19 -3.11
CA GLU A 362 4.35 -20.11 -1.80
C GLU A 362 4.04 -18.65 -1.43
N LEU A 363 2.78 -18.39 -1.11
CA LEU A 363 2.31 -17.15 -0.51
C LEU A 363 1.63 -17.46 0.84
N PRO A 364 1.37 -16.46 1.71
CA PRO A 364 0.67 -16.69 2.96
C PRO A 364 -0.65 -17.44 2.74
N GLY A 365 -0.79 -18.62 3.35
CA GLY A 365 -2.01 -19.43 3.33
C GLY A 365 -2.31 -20.17 2.03
N THR A 366 -1.53 -19.99 0.96
CA THR A 366 -1.85 -20.57 -0.35
C THR A 366 -0.59 -20.84 -1.17
N VAL A 367 -0.59 -21.96 -1.90
CA VAL A 367 0.45 -22.27 -2.88
C VAL A 367 -0.11 -22.09 -4.29
N PHE A 368 0.60 -21.34 -5.11
CA PHE A 368 0.32 -21.20 -6.53
C PHE A 368 1.04 -22.30 -7.29
N VAL A 369 0.33 -23.04 -8.13
CA VAL A 369 0.86 -24.18 -8.89
C VAL A 369 0.52 -24.07 -10.37
N ALA A 370 1.33 -24.70 -11.21
CA ALA A 370 1.03 -24.85 -12.62
C ALA A 370 -0.02 -25.96 -12.83
N GLY A 371 -1.04 -25.69 -13.65
CA GLY A 371 -2.05 -26.67 -14.03
C GLY A 371 -3.27 -26.71 -13.10
N THR A 372 -3.75 -27.90 -12.77
CA THR A 372 -4.98 -28.09 -11.98
C THR A 372 -4.67 -28.04 -10.48
N PRO A 373 -5.17 -27.04 -9.73
CA PRO A 373 -4.85 -26.88 -8.32
C PRO A 373 -5.58 -27.93 -7.46
N GLY A 374 -4.90 -28.41 -6.42
CA GLY A 374 -5.48 -29.20 -5.34
C GLY A 374 -6.21 -28.34 -4.30
N THR A 375 -6.64 -28.96 -3.20
CA THR A 375 -7.27 -28.25 -2.08
C THR A 375 -6.26 -27.34 -1.38
N GLY A 376 -6.59 -26.05 -1.25
CA GLY A 376 -5.68 -25.05 -0.66
C GLY A 376 -4.63 -24.49 -1.62
N GLU A 377 -4.71 -24.87 -2.90
CA GLU A 377 -3.83 -24.37 -3.96
C GLU A 377 -4.61 -23.47 -4.92
N GLN A 378 -3.88 -22.62 -5.64
CA GLN A 378 -4.41 -21.81 -6.74
C GLN A 378 -3.59 -22.01 -8.00
N ALA A 379 -4.23 -21.92 -9.15
CA ALA A 379 -3.51 -21.98 -10.42
C ALA A 379 -2.88 -20.63 -10.73
N HIS A 380 -1.64 -20.63 -11.23
CA HIS A 380 -1.14 -19.51 -12.04
C HIS A 380 -1.27 -19.85 -13.53
N ALA A 381 -1.18 -18.84 -14.39
CA ALA A 381 -1.28 -19.05 -15.83
C ALA A 381 -0.13 -19.95 -16.34
N ALA A 382 -0.47 -20.87 -17.25
CA ALA A 382 0.49 -21.68 -17.98
C ALA A 382 1.07 -20.86 -19.14
N ASP A 383 2.02 -19.99 -18.82
CA ASP A 383 2.68 -19.09 -19.77
C ASP A 383 4.19 -19.07 -19.54
N ARG A 384 4.93 -18.29 -20.35
CA ARG A 384 6.40 -18.19 -20.25
C ARG A 384 6.84 -16.94 -19.49
N ARG A 385 5.99 -16.39 -18.64
CA ARG A 385 6.34 -15.25 -17.79
C ARG A 385 7.15 -15.75 -16.60
N LEU A 386 8.26 -15.08 -16.31
CA LEU A 386 9.00 -15.33 -15.08
C LEU A 386 8.19 -14.82 -13.90
N ARG A 387 8.03 -15.64 -12.85
CA ARG A 387 7.33 -15.28 -11.61
C ARG A 387 8.25 -15.34 -10.41
N LYS A 388 7.89 -14.59 -9.36
CA LYS A 388 8.54 -14.66 -8.06
C LYS A 388 7.57 -14.27 -6.94
N ALA A 389 7.56 -15.06 -5.88
CA ALA A 389 6.86 -14.73 -4.64
C ALA A 389 7.71 -13.81 -3.76
N PHE A 390 7.07 -12.78 -3.20
CA PHE A 390 7.64 -11.91 -2.18
C PHE A 390 6.73 -11.94 -0.96
N VAL A 391 7.30 -12.22 0.21
CA VAL A 391 6.54 -12.30 1.46
C VAL A 391 7.21 -11.44 2.51
N THR A 392 6.41 -10.70 3.28
CA THR A 392 6.86 -9.95 4.45
C THR A 392 5.93 -10.18 5.62
N THR A 393 6.48 -10.14 6.83
CA THR A 393 5.72 -10.17 8.09
C THR A 393 5.81 -8.80 8.74
N LEU A 394 4.67 -8.23 9.11
CA LEU A 394 4.53 -6.86 9.61
C LEU A 394 3.88 -6.89 10.98
N ASP A 395 4.54 -6.26 11.95
CA ASP A 395 3.96 -5.97 13.26
C ASP A 395 3.10 -4.70 13.19
N LEU A 396 1.92 -4.74 13.81
CA LEU A 396 1.00 -3.62 13.88
C LEU A 396 1.33 -2.78 15.12
N ARG A 397 1.92 -1.60 14.90
CA ARG A 397 2.50 -0.80 15.98
C ARG A 397 1.48 -0.24 16.96
N ASN A 398 0.28 0.07 16.48
CA ASN A 398 -0.81 0.62 17.28
C ASN A 398 -1.81 -0.47 17.71
N ARG A 399 -1.32 -1.70 17.91
CA ARG A 399 -2.10 -2.87 18.36
C ARG A 399 -1.56 -3.54 19.62
N ARG A 400 -0.79 -2.81 20.44
CA ARG A 400 -0.30 -3.34 21.72
C ARG A 400 -1.35 -3.09 22.80
N CYS A 401 -1.93 -4.15 23.34
CA CYS A 401 -2.65 -4.10 24.63
C CYS A 401 -1.66 -3.84 25.77
N GLY A 402 -2.07 -3.08 26.79
CA GLY A 402 -1.33 -2.88 28.04
C GLY A 402 -1.30 -1.42 28.48
N GLU A 403 -1.36 -1.17 29.79
CA GLU A 403 -1.22 0.16 30.37
C GLU A 403 0.26 0.45 30.67
N PHE A 404 0.71 1.69 30.42
CA PHE A 404 1.94 2.18 31.02
C PHE A 404 1.65 2.63 32.45
N LYS A 405 2.08 1.85 33.45
CA LYS A 405 2.04 2.30 34.84
C LYS A 405 3.37 2.88 35.27
N GLN A 406 3.31 4.04 35.92
CA GLN A 406 4.45 4.59 36.65
C GLN A 406 4.69 3.73 37.89
N LEU A 407 5.91 3.21 38.03
CA LEU A 407 6.30 2.46 39.24
C LEU A 407 6.19 3.39 40.44
N VAL A 408 5.32 3.04 41.39
CA VAL A 408 4.98 3.87 42.55
C VAL A 408 6.25 4.34 43.27
N GLY A 409 6.44 5.66 43.31
CA GLY A 409 7.59 6.29 43.96
C GLY A 409 8.85 6.39 43.10
N THR A 410 8.77 6.19 41.78
CA THR A 410 9.88 6.38 40.84
C THR A 410 9.42 7.15 39.58
N ASP A 411 10.38 7.71 38.83
CA ASP A 411 10.12 8.27 37.49
C ASP A 411 10.22 7.20 36.37
N LEU A 412 10.25 5.92 36.76
CA LEU A 412 10.37 4.79 35.83
C LEU A 412 8.97 4.29 35.46
N TRP A 413 8.81 3.98 34.17
CA TRP A 413 7.57 3.45 33.59
C TRP A 413 7.79 2.00 33.21
N GLU A 414 6.90 1.11 33.63
CA GLU A 414 6.90 -0.29 33.24
C GLU A 414 5.64 -0.60 32.43
N TRP A 415 5.77 -1.49 31.46
CA TRP A 415 4.65 -2.00 30.69
C TRP A 415 4.02 -3.14 31.48
N GLU A 416 2.75 -3.00 31.84
CA GLU A 416 1.97 -4.05 32.52
C GLU A 416 0.93 -4.60 31.54
N ASP A 417 0.87 -5.94 31.42
CA ASP A 417 -0.24 -6.62 30.76
C ASP A 417 -1.56 -6.18 31.40
N ALA A 418 -2.64 -6.03 30.62
CA ALA A 418 -3.92 -5.50 31.08
C ALA A 418 -4.38 -6.18 32.39
N ASP A 419 -4.52 -5.40 33.45
CA ASP A 419 -5.05 -5.88 34.72
C ASP A 419 -6.44 -6.50 34.50
N ASN A 420 -6.72 -7.66 35.11
CA ASN A 420 -8.04 -8.30 35.22
C ASN A 420 -9.13 -7.46 35.93
N ASN A 421 -8.96 -6.13 36.03
CA ASN A 421 -9.90 -5.19 36.63
C ASN A 421 -10.74 -4.42 35.60
N GLY A 422 -10.59 -4.72 34.30
CA GLY A 422 -11.52 -4.26 33.27
C GLY A 422 -12.90 -4.88 33.45
N GLY A 423 -13.91 -4.08 33.78
CA GLY A 423 -15.30 -4.52 33.69
C GLY A 423 -15.65 -4.95 32.26
N ASP A 424 -16.76 -5.70 32.10
CA ASP A 424 -17.29 -6.19 30.83
C ASP A 424 -17.22 -5.10 29.74
N GLY A 425 -16.21 -5.16 28.86
CA GLY A 425 -15.89 -4.09 27.92
C GLY A 425 -14.40 -3.83 27.67
N ASP A 426 -13.49 -4.48 28.41
CA ASP A 426 -12.06 -4.50 28.09
C ASP A 426 -11.81 -5.32 26.79
N PRO A 427 -11.34 -4.70 25.70
CA PRO A 427 -11.05 -5.43 24.45
C PRO A 427 -9.92 -6.46 24.56
N CYS A 428 -9.14 -6.50 25.66
CA CYS A 428 -8.07 -7.47 25.85
C CYS A 428 -8.46 -8.66 26.75
N ASN A 429 -9.70 -8.73 27.26
CA ASN A 429 -10.25 -9.84 28.05
C ASN A 429 -11.54 -10.42 27.47
#